data_AF-A0A067N935-F1
#
_entry.id   AF-A0A067N935-F1
#
_cell.length_a   1.000
_cell.length_b   1.000
_cell.length_c   1.000
_cell.angle_alpha   90.00
_cell.angle_beta   90.00
_cell.angle_gamma   90.00
#
_symmetry.space_group_name_H-M   'P 1'
#
loop_
_entity.id
_entity.type
_entity.pdbx_description
1 polymer ?
#
loop_
_entity_poly.entity_id
_entity_poly.type
_entity_poly.pdbx_seq_one_letter_code
_entity_poly.pdbx_strand_id
1 'polypeptide(L)'
;PFCRSKLHFSAPRFYCVETICAPCGVVIAWRKFAKGVAKILRFLEDIYADLSSRPSYIAIDKGCALLKHIVKQGHWPTWEPTTRIVVDSNHYINHRTTDHLCRTWCNPAKWWLIKTNKATCTTRGPSTLR
;
A
#
# COMPACT_ATOMS: atom_id res chain seq x y z
N PRO A 1 -51.46 -25.22 -1.44
CA PRO A 1 -50.26 -25.33 -2.31
C PRO A 1 -49.78 -23.94 -2.77
N PHE A 2 -48.47 -23.82 -3.04
CA PHE A 2 -47.70 -22.63 -3.44
C PHE A 2 -47.30 -21.62 -2.34
N CYS A 3 -46.39 -22.07 -1.47
CA CYS A 3 -45.40 -21.18 -0.87
C CYS A 3 -44.34 -20.89 -1.95
N ARG A 4 -44.31 -19.67 -2.49
CA ARG A 4 -43.23 -19.22 -3.40
C ARG A 4 -42.04 -18.79 -2.53
N SER A 5 -41.26 -19.75 -2.07
CA SER A 5 -39.92 -19.50 -1.55
C SER A 5 -39.08 -18.91 -2.68
N LYS A 6 -38.84 -17.60 -2.66
CA LYS A 6 -37.85 -16.96 -3.53
C LYS A 6 -36.49 -17.59 -3.20
N LEU A 7 -36.03 -18.48 -4.06
CA LEU A 7 -34.64 -18.92 -4.09
C LEU A 7 -33.80 -17.68 -4.45
N HIS A 8 -33.36 -16.94 -3.44
CA HIS A 8 -32.34 -15.91 -3.60
C HIS A 8 -30.99 -16.58 -3.86
N PHE A 9 -30.85 -17.20 -5.04
CA PHE A 9 -29.54 -17.50 -5.62
C PHE A 9 -28.99 -16.20 -6.21
N SER A 10 -28.74 -15.20 -5.36
CA SER A 10 -27.88 -14.09 -5.74
C SER A 10 -26.45 -14.52 -5.42
N ALA A 11 -25.62 -14.65 -6.45
CA ALA A 11 -24.19 -14.78 -6.23
C ALA A 11 -23.74 -13.61 -5.34
N PRO A 12 -22.99 -13.83 -4.24
CA PRO A 12 -22.48 -12.72 -3.47
C PRO A 12 -21.69 -11.84 -4.43
N ARG A 13 -22.09 -10.57 -4.59
CA ARG A 13 -21.39 -9.64 -5.47
C ARG A 13 -20.09 -9.25 -4.79
N PHE A 14 -19.06 -10.07 -4.96
CA PHE A 14 -17.70 -9.72 -4.57
C PHE A 14 -17.22 -8.66 -5.56
N TYR A 15 -17.10 -7.42 -5.11
CA TYR A 15 -16.85 -6.30 -6.02
C TYR A 15 -15.41 -6.24 -6.55
N CYS A 16 -14.41 -6.71 -5.78
CA CYS A 16 -12.99 -6.68 -6.19
C CYS A 16 -12.21 -7.88 -5.62
N VAL A 17 -11.37 -8.49 -6.45
CA VAL A 17 -10.25 -9.34 -6.01
C VAL A 17 -9.05 -8.40 -5.86
N GLU A 18 -8.52 -8.29 -4.66
CA GLU A 18 -7.33 -7.49 -4.39
C GLU A 18 -6.13 -8.43 -4.40
N THR A 19 -5.05 -8.01 -5.07
CA THR A 19 -3.84 -8.81 -5.25
C THR A 19 -2.63 -8.04 -4.73
N ILE A 20 -1.71 -8.76 -4.12
CA ILE A 20 -0.36 -8.29 -3.80
C ILE A 20 0.55 -8.95 -4.82
N CYS A 21 1.20 -8.14 -5.64
CA CYS A 21 2.09 -8.60 -6.69
C CYS A 21 3.51 -8.12 -6.41
N ALA A 22 4.48 -8.97 -6.69
CA ALA A 22 5.87 -8.56 -6.81
C ALA A 22 6.04 -7.61 -8.01
N PRO A 23 7.13 -6.81 -8.06
CA PRO A 23 7.40 -5.92 -9.20
C PRO A 23 7.47 -6.62 -10.56
N CYS A 24 7.80 -7.92 -10.58
CA CYS A 24 7.82 -8.75 -11.79
C CYS A 24 6.42 -9.23 -12.23
N GLY A 25 5.35 -8.86 -11.54
CA GLY A 25 3.97 -9.25 -11.85
C GLY A 25 3.52 -10.57 -11.22
N VAL A 26 4.40 -11.30 -10.53
CA VAL A 26 4.04 -12.54 -9.82
C VAL A 26 3.12 -12.20 -8.64
N VAL A 27 1.97 -12.86 -8.57
CA VAL A 27 1.03 -12.73 -7.44
C VAL A 27 1.59 -13.46 -6.22
N ILE A 28 1.82 -12.71 -5.13
CA ILE A 28 2.28 -13.23 -3.84
C ILE A 28 1.09 -13.70 -3.01
N ALA A 29 0.03 -12.89 -2.98
CA ALA A 29 -1.18 -13.17 -2.24
C ALA A 29 -2.38 -12.49 -2.90
N TRP A 30 -3.57 -13.01 -2.65
CA TRP A 30 -4.82 -12.41 -3.13
C TRP A 30 -5.93 -12.66 -2.13
N ARG A 31 -6.91 -11.76 -2.10
CA ARG A 31 -8.08 -11.89 -1.22
C ARG A 31 -9.30 -11.21 -1.83
N LYS A 32 -10.47 -11.78 -1.55
CA LYS A 32 -11.76 -11.15 -1.88
C LYS A 32 -12.25 -10.36 -0.68
N PHE A 33 -12.42 -9.05 -0.85
CA PHE A 33 -13.11 -8.21 0.13
C PHE A 33 -13.72 -6.98 -0.54
N ALA A 34 -14.80 -6.45 0.04
CA ALA A 34 -15.40 -5.21 -0.45
C ALA A 34 -14.47 -4.02 -0.22
N LYS A 35 -14.42 -3.08 -1.16
CA LYS A 35 -13.55 -1.89 -1.15
C LYS A 35 -13.49 -1.22 0.25
N GLY A 36 -12.29 -0.93 0.74
CA GLY A 36 -12.11 -0.18 1.99
C GLY A 36 -10.70 -0.26 2.57
N VAL A 37 -10.17 0.87 3.04
CA VAL A 37 -8.78 1.00 3.55
C VAL A 37 -8.48 0.13 4.77
N ALA A 38 -9.46 -0.05 5.67
CA ALA A 38 -9.29 -0.90 6.85
C ALA A 38 -9.05 -2.37 6.48
N LYS A 39 -9.72 -2.86 5.44
CA LYS A 39 -9.57 -4.25 4.99
C LYS A 39 -8.25 -4.46 4.25
N ILE A 40 -7.77 -3.44 3.54
CA ILE A 40 -6.44 -3.45 2.93
C ILE A 40 -5.37 -3.53 4.03
N LEU A 41 -5.48 -2.73 5.10
CA LEU A 41 -4.54 -2.81 6.22
C LEU A 41 -4.52 -4.20 6.85
N ARG A 42 -5.69 -4.77 7.18
CA ARG A 42 -5.78 -6.14 7.72
C ARG A 42 -5.19 -7.17 6.75
N PHE A 43 -5.39 -7.01 5.45
CA PHE A 43 -4.81 -7.89 4.45
C PHE A 43 -3.28 -7.81 4.42
N LEU A 44 -2.71 -6.61 4.54
CA LEU A 44 -1.27 -6.41 4.64
C LEU A 44 -0.69 -6.97 5.95
N GLU A 45 -1.37 -6.78 7.07
CA GLU A 45 -0.96 -7.31 8.38
C GLU A 45 -0.99 -8.85 8.41
N ASP A 46 -1.97 -9.47 7.75
CA ASP A 46 -2.06 -10.93 7.65
C ASP A 46 -0.96 -11.54 6.78
N ILE A 47 -0.58 -10.87 5.68
CA ILE A 47 0.46 -11.37 4.76
C ILE A 47 1.87 -11.05 5.28
N TYR A 48 2.05 -9.88 5.88
CA TYR A 48 3.33 -9.39 6.39
C TYR A 48 3.33 -9.24 7.90
N ALA A 49 3.02 -10.35 8.59
CA ALA A 49 2.97 -10.40 10.04
C ALA A 49 4.35 -10.11 10.67
N ASP A 50 5.42 -10.64 10.06
CA ASP A 50 6.79 -10.39 10.50
C ASP A 50 7.41 -9.16 9.83
N LEU A 51 8.20 -8.40 10.58
CA LEU A 51 8.90 -7.20 10.07
C LEU A 51 9.88 -7.53 8.95
N SER A 52 10.53 -8.70 8.99
CA SER A 52 11.50 -9.11 7.95
C SER A 52 10.83 -9.41 6.61
N SER A 53 9.55 -9.83 6.64
CA SER A 53 8.77 -10.15 5.44
C SER A 53 8.22 -8.92 4.72
N ARG A 54 8.23 -7.76 5.40
CA ARG A 54 7.59 -6.55 4.88
C ARG A 54 8.36 -5.96 3.69
N PRO A 55 7.66 -5.56 2.63
CA PRO A 55 8.29 -4.91 1.51
C PRO A 55 8.75 -3.50 1.91
N SER A 56 9.88 -3.07 1.35
CA SER A 56 10.37 -1.69 1.52
C SER A 56 9.41 -0.65 0.92
N TYR A 57 8.68 -1.04 -0.13
CA TYR A 57 7.77 -0.17 -0.85
C TYR A 57 6.45 -0.88 -1.17
N ILE A 58 5.33 -0.19 -0.94
CA ILE A 58 4.01 -0.64 -1.37
C ILE A 58 3.40 0.45 -2.24
N ALA A 59 3.19 0.14 -3.52
CA ALA A 59 2.44 1.01 -4.43
C ALA A 59 0.98 0.59 -4.43
N ILE A 60 0.08 1.50 -4.10
CA ILE A 60 -1.37 1.26 -4.12
C ILE A 60 -2.13 2.54 -4.45
N ASP A 61 -3.13 2.43 -5.31
CA ASP A 61 -3.98 3.55 -5.77
C ASP A 61 -4.52 4.40 -4.58
N LYS A 62 -4.93 3.73 -3.50
CA LYS A 62 -5.43 4.38 -2.28
C LYS A 62 -4.39 4.61 -1.19
N GLY A 63 -3.10 4.70 -1.55
CA GLY A 63 -1.98 4.74 -0.61
C GLY A 63 -2.07 5.88 0.40
N CYS A 64 -2.42 7.08 -0.05
CA CYS A 64 -2.59 8.23 0.85
C CYS A 64 -3.72 8.02 1.87
N ALA A 65 -4.85 7.46 1.43
CA ALA A 65 -5.98 7.17 2.32
C ALA A 65 -5.65 6.03 3.31
N LEU A 66 -4.91 5.02 2.85
CA LEU A 66 -4.40 3.94 3.68
C LEU A 66 -3.43 4.47 4.74
N LEU A 67 -2.48 5.32 4.36
CA LEU A 67 -1.54 5.93 5.29
C LEU A 67 -2.24 6.76 6.37
N LYS A 68 -3.19 7.63 5.98
CA LYS A 68 -4.02 8.39 6.93
C LYS A 68 -4.75 7.47 7.89
N HIS A 69 -5.27 6.36 7.39
CA HIS A 69 -5.95 5.37 8.22
C HIS A 69 -4.98 4.72 9.22
N ILE A 70 -3.81 4.26 8.78
CA ILE A 70 -2.77 3.65 9.63
C ILE A 70 -2.33 4.61 10.74
N VAL A 71 -2.07 5.87 10.40
CA VAL A 71 -1.69 6.91 11.36
C VAL A 71 -2.81 7.18 12.36
N LYS A 72 -4.06 7.28 11.89
CA LYS A 72 -5.23 7.48 12.75
C LYS A 72 -5.46 6.31 13.71
N GLN A 73 -5.15 5.08 13.30
CA GLN A 73 -5.22 3.89 14.16
C GLN A 73 -4.00 3.74 15.08
N GLY A 74 -2.96 4.57 14.93
CA GLY A 74 -1.74 4.48 15.73
C GLY A 74 -0.78 3.34 15.31
N HIS A 75 -1.03 2.69 14.17
CA HIS A 75 -0.20 1.57 13.68
C HIS A 75 1.06 2.06 12.94
N TRP A 76 1.16 3.36 12.63
CA TRP A 76 2.26 3.90 11.80
C TRP A 76 3.66 3.62 12.34
N PRO A 77 3.97 3.77 13.66
CA PRO A 77 5.31 3.50 14.19
C PRO A 77 5.79 2.06 13.93
N THR A 78 4.87 1.11 13.78
CA THR A 78 5.20 -0.27 13.45
C THR A 78 5.58 -0.45 11.97
N TRP A 79 5.00 0.35 11.07
CA TRP A 79 5.19 0.25 9.62
C TRP A 79 6.29 1.17 9.08
N GLU A 80 6.48 2.31 9.73
CA GLU A 80 7.40 3.38 9.32
C GLU A 80 8.86 2.90 9.13
N PRO A 81 9.45 2.04 9.98
CA PRO A 81 10.84 1.62 9.82
C PRO A 81 11.07 0.70 8.61
N THR A 82 10.09 -0.12 8.25
CA THR A 82 10.25 -1.19 7.25
C THR A 82 9.67 -0.82 5.89
N THR A 83 8.63 0.01 5.85
CA THR A 83 7.77 0.13 4.67
C THR A 83 7.42 1.57 4.37
N ARG A 84 7.53 1.93 3.08
CA ARG A 84 7.06 3.20 2.53
C ARG A 84 5.86 2.97 1.63
N ILE A 85 4.80 3.76 1.79
CA ILE A 85 3.60 3.69 0.95
C ILE A 85 3.76 4.72 -0.16
N VAL A 86 3.77 4.25 -1.41
CA VAL A 86 3.98 5.08 -2.60
C VAL A 86 2.63 5.37 -3.25
N VAL A 87 2.42 6.62 -3.65
CA VAL A 87 1.33 7.03 -4.52
C VAL A 87 1.90 7.51 -5.84
N ASP A 88 1.15 7.35 -6.93
CA ASP A 88 1.54 7.87 -8.24
C ASP A 88 1.60 9.41 -8.27
N SER A 89 2.25 9.97 -9.28
CA SER A 89 2.39 11.42 -9.43
C SER A 89 1.06 12.12 -9.73
N ASN A 90 0.11 11.45 -10.39
CA ASN A 90 -1.21 11.98 -10.68
C ASN A 90 -2.04 12.19 -9.40
N HIS A 91 -1.72 11.48 -8.32
CA HIS A 91 -2.24 11.77 -6.97
C HIS A 91 -2.12 13.26 -6.61
N TYR A 92 -0.99 13.91 -6.94
CA TYR A 92 -0.72 15.30 -6.55
C TYR A 92 -1.52 16.35 -7.33
N ILE A 93 -2.15 15.98 -8.45
CA ILE A 93 -2.97 16.91 -9.25
C ILE A 93 -4.25 17.29 -8.49
N ASN A 94 -4.86 16.32 -7.80
CA ASN A 94 -6.13 16.48 -7.09
C ASN A 94 -5.98 16.54 -5.56
N HIS A 95 -4.75 16.42 -5.05
CA HIS A 95 -4.50 16.35 -3.61
C HIS A 95 -4.15 17.71 -3.02
N ARG A 96 -4.63 17.96 -1.80
CA ARG A 96 -4.39 19.24 -1.11
C ARG A 96 -2.91 19.39 -0.76
N THR A 97 -2.29 20.47 -1.23
CA THR A 97 -0.88 20.80 -1.01
C THR A 97 -0.51 21.06 0.46
N THR A 98 -1.50 21.31 1.31
CA THR A 98 -1.33 21.50 2.76
C THR A 98 -1.33 20.18 3.54
N ASP A 99 -1.53 19.04 2.90
CA ASP A 99 -1.47 17.75 3.57
C ASP A 99 -0.02 17.31 3.77
N HIS A 100 0.50 17.66 4.95
CA HIS A 100 1.86 17.36 5.36
C HIS A 100 2.15 15.86 5.39
N LEU A 101 1.17 15.02 5.76
CA LEU A 101 1.36 13.57 5.83
C LEU A 101 1.69 13.01 4.45
N CYS A 102 0.88 13.35 3.45
CA CYS A 102 1.08 12.90 2.08
C CYS A 102 2.40 13.42 1.48
N ARG A 103 2.74 14.68 1.73
CA ARG A 103 3.98 15.29 1.20
C ARG A 103 5.24 14.65 1.78
N THR A 104 5.20 14.25 3.04
CA THR A 104 6.37 13.69 3.72
C THR A 104 6.53 12.20 3.43
N TRP A 105 5.42 11.45 3.46
CA TRP A 105 5.48 9.99 3.52
C TRP A 105 5.01 9.30 2.25
N CYS A 106 4.11 9.90 1.47
CA CYS A 106 3.65 9.32 0.20
C CYS A 106 4.52 9.72 -1.00
N ASN A 107 5.26 10.83 -0.91
CA ASN A 107 6.04 11.36 -2.02
C ASN A 107 7.42 10.67 -2.10
N PRO A 108 7.70 9.86 -3.14
CA PRO A 108 9.02 9.28 -3.33
C PRO A 108 10.11 10.35 -3.43
N ALA A 109 9.76 11.54 -3.91
CA ALA A 109 10.66 12.67 -4.05
C ALA A 109 11.06 13.36 -2.74
N LYS A 110 10.59 12.89 -1.59
CA LYS A 110 10.98 13.44 -0.29
C LYS A 110 11.73 12.42 0.57
N TRP A 111 11.82 11.18 0.14
CA TRP A 111 12.48 10.13 0.92
C TRP A 111 14.01 10.26 0.94
N TRP A 112 14.63 10.89 -0.06
CA TRP A 112 16.07 11.16 -0.04
C TRP A 112 16.48 12.13 1.09
N LEU A 113 15.57 12.97 1.58
CA LEU A 113 15.81 13.85 2.74
C LEU A 113 15.67 13.11 4.08
N ILE A 114 15.02 11.95 4.09
CA ILE A 114 14.78 11.14 5.31
C ILE A 114 15.91 10.10 5.49
N LYS A 115 16.74 9.86 4.47
CA LYS A 115 17.89 8.93 4.51
C LYS A 115 19.16 9.49 5.17
N THR A 116 19.07 10.48 6.06
CA THR A 116 20.25 10.93 6.84
C THR A 116 20.56 10.04 8.04
N ASN A 117 19.77 8.99 8.32
CA ASN A 117 20.19 7.92 9.22
C ASN A 117 19.86 6.52 8.68
N LYS A 118 20.91 5.92 8.10
CA LYS A 118 21.19 4.50 7.83
C LYS A 118 20.67 3.84 6.52
N ALA A 119 21.68 3.35 5.79
CA ALA A 119 21.71 2.41 4.66
C ALA A 119 21.07 2.85 3.32
N THR A 120 21.85 3.58 2.53
CA THR A 120 21.74 3.61 1.06
C THR A 120 22.74 2.62 0.47
N CYS A 121 22.26 1.55 -0.17
CA CYS A 121 23.06 0.90 -1.21
C CYS A 121 22.98 1.81 -2.44
N THR A 122 24.04 2.55 -2.69
CA THR A 122 24.25 3.34 -3.90
C THR A 122 24.78 2.41 -4.99
N THR A 123 24.06 2.30 -6.11
CA THR A 123 24.66 1.84 -7.36
C THR A 123 25.64 2.92 -7.83
N ARG A 124 26.94 2.69 -7.57
CA ARG A 124 28.03 3.39 -8.21
C ARG A 124 27.91 3.16 -9.72
N GLY A 125 27.91 4.23 -10.52
CA GLY A 125 27.96 4.12 -11.97
C GLY A 125 29.27 3.47 -12.44
N PRO A 126 29.33 2.88 -13.65
CA PRO A 126 30.59 2.51 -14.24
C PRO A 126 31.30 3.79 -14.72
N SER A 127 32.32 4.18 -13.96
CA SER A 127 33.45 4.93 -14.48
C SER A 127 34.11 4.12 -15.60
N THR A 128 34.02 4.60 -16.84
CA THR A 128 34.95 4.18 -17.90
C THR A 128 36.04 5.24 -18.01
N LEU A 129 37.23 4.82 -17.59
CA LEU A 129 38.52 5.40 -17.96
C LEU A 129 38.81 5.03 -19.43
N ARG A 130 39.32 6.01 -20.18
CA ARG A 130 39.69 6.07 -21.61
C ARG A 130 38.57 6.38 -22.59
#